data_AF-T1BIL3-F1
#
_entry.id   AF-T1BIL3-F1
#
_cell.length_a   1.000
_cell.length_b   1.000
_cell.length_c   1.000
_cell.angle_alpha   90.00
_cell.angle_beta   90.00
_cell.angle_gamma   90.00
#
_symmetry.space_group_name_H-M   'P 1'
#
loop_
_entity.id
_entity.type
_entity.pdbx_description
1 polymer ?
#
loop_
_entity_poly.entity_id
_entity_poly.type
_entity_poly.pdbx_seq_one_letter_code
_entity_poly.pdbx_strand_id
1 'polypeptide(L)'
;MHQGIPIGIAIKNVAFNQDIKALRAQEGVDPNFLFYQLHGRRSELLGMVEFTGIGAGKLDTNKLLALPVNLPALEEQRQIAAIARSLDDRIDHN
;
A
#
# COMPACT_ATOMS: atom_id res chain seq x y z
N MET A 1 -19.21 -1.07 -10.34
CA MET A 1 -18.61 -1.82 -9.20
C MET A 1 -17.12 -1.54 -9.21
N HIS A 2 -16.57 -0.91 -8.17
CA HIS A 2 -15.14 -0.63 -8.09
C HIS A 2 -14.40 -1.93 -7.72
N GLN A 3 -13.53 -2.42 -8.61
CA GLN A 3 -12.90 -3.75 -8.51
C GLN A 3 -11.66 -3.81 -7.58
N GLY A 4 -11.36 -2.75 -6.82
CA GLY A 4 -10.28 -2.75 -5.82
C GLY A 4 -9.69 -1.37 -5.59
N ILE A 5 -8.86 -1.23 -4.55
CA ILE A 5 -8.03 -0.04 -4.31
C ILE A 5 -6.65 -0.23 -4.94
N PRO A 6 -6.25 0.58 -5.94
CA PRO A 6 -4.90 0.49 -6.52
C PRO A 6 -3.84 0.87 -5.47
N ILE A 7 -2.79 0.06 -5.37
CA ILE A 7 -1.65 0.29 -4.50
C ILE A 7 -0.42 0.05 -5.36
N GLY A 8 0.55 0.95 -5.30
CA GLY A 8 1.77 0.87 -6.10
C GLY A 8 2.97 1.49 -5.38
N ILE A 9 4.16 1.12 -5.82
CA ILE A 9 5.43 1.70 -5.34
C ILE A 9 6.03 2.63 -6.38
N ALA A 10 6.37 3.86 -5.97
CA ALA A 10 7.03 4.81 -6.86
C ALA A 10 8.53 4.48 -6.99
N ILE A 11 8.95 4.05 -8.18
CA ILE A 11 10.36 3.70 -8.48
C ILE A 11 11.20 4.89 -8.98
N LYS A 12 10.55 6.03 -9.20
CA LYS A 12 11.16 7.28 -9.67
C LYS A 12 10.44 8.46 -9.03
N ASN A 13 11.02 9.65 -9.11
CA ASN A 13 10.35 10.87 -8.67
C ASN A 13 9.08 11.09 -9.50
N VAL A 14 7.96 11.30 -8.80
CA VAL A 14 6.63 11.49 -9.39
C VAL A 14 5.91 12.65 -8.70
N ALA A 15 4.95 13.23 -9.41
CA ALA A 15 3.93 14.10 -8.84
C ALA A 15 2.57 13.39 -8.89
N PHE A 16 1.70 13.67 -7.94
CA PHE A 16 0.38 13.04 -7.84
C PHE A 16 -0.70 14.07 -7.51
N ASN A 17 -1.94 13.78 -7.87
CA ASN A 17 -3.09 14.67 -7.63
C ASN A 17 -3.75 14.39 -6.26
N GLN A 18 -4.88 15.05 -5.95
CA GLN A 18 -5.53 14.95 -4.63
C GLN A 18 -6.15 13.58 -4.33
N ASP A 19 -6.39 12.77 -5.36
CA ASP A 19 -7.03 11.45 -5.27
C ASP A 19 -6.06 10.33 -4.88
N ILE A 20 -4.76 10.62 -4.92
CA ILE A 20 -3.70 9.68 -4.55
C ILE A 20 -3.16 10.05 -3.17
N LYS A 21 -2.92 9.01 -2.34
CA LYS A 21 -2.23 9.15 -1.06
C LYS A 21 -0.84 8.56 -1.19
N ALA A 22 0.18 9.42 -1.19
CA ALA A 22 1.57 8.98 -1.16
C ALA A 22 2.01 8.75 0.29
N LEU A 23 2.49 7.54 0.57
CA LEU A 23 3.04 7.17 1.87
C LEU A 23 4.57 7.13 1.75
N ARG A 24 5.25 7.66 2.75
CA ARG A 24 6.70 7.55 2.90
C ARG A 24 6.99 6.68 4.12
N ALA A 25 7.73 5.60 3.91
CA ALA A 25 8.22 4.79 5.03
C ALA A 25 9.13 5.65 5.92
N GLN A 26 8.89 5.57 7.23
CA GLN A 26 9.75 6.19 8.23
C GLN A 26 11.06 5.39 8.39
N GLU A 27 12.01 5.96 9.13
CA GLU A 27 13.23 5.25 9.49
C GLU A 27 12.92 3.93 10.23
N GLY A 28 13.64 2.86 9.90
CA GLY A 28 13.41 1.52 10.45
C GLY A 28 12.26 0.74 9.80
N VAL A 29 11.61 1.27 8.77
CA VAL A 29 10.58 0.57 7.98
C VAL A 29 11.06 0.34 6.56
N ASP A 30 11.06 -0.91 6.10
CA ASP A 30 11.35 -1.23 4.71
C ASP A 30 10.15 -0.82 3.80
N PRO A 31 10.36 -0.03 2.73
CA PRO A 31 9.27 0.42 1.87
C PRO A 31 8.55 -0.71 1.12
N ASN A 32 9.26 -1.76 0.73
CA ASN A 32 8.65 -2.90 0.03
C ASN A 32 7.84 -3.74 1.01
N PHE A 33 8.33 -3.92 2.23
CA PHE A 33 7.56 -4.56 3.30
C PHE A 33 6.25 -3.82 3.58
N LEU A 34 6.30 -2.50 3.72
CA LEU A 34 5.09 -1.67 3.89
C LEU A 34 4.13 -1.81 2.70
N PHE A 35 4.66 -1.78 1.47
CA PHE A 35 3.87 -2.00 0.26
C PHE A 35 3.14 -3.36 0.29
N TYR A 36 3.86 -4.45 0.57
CA TYR A 36 3.28 -5.80 0.62
C TYR A 36 2.29 -5.97 1.77
N GLN A 37 2.54 -5.36 2.92
CA GLN A 37 1.61 -5.39 4.05
C GLN A 37 0.29 -4.68 3.71
N LEU A 38 0.34 -3.52 3.04
CA LEU A 38 -0.85 -2.81 2.56
C LEU A 38 -1.56 -3.58 1.44
N HIS A 39 -0.80 -4.17 0.52
CA HIS A 39 -1.34 -4.97 -0.57
C HIS A 39 -2.09 -6.21 -0.05
N GLY A 40 -1.54 -6.91 0.95
CA GLY A 40 -2.20 -8.02 1.63
C GLY A 40 -3.48 -7.61 2.38
N ARG A 41 -3.63 -6.33 2.71
CA ARG A 41 -4.79 -5.75 3.42
C ARG A 41 -5.73 -4.96 2.50
N ARG A 42 -5.66 -5.19 1.19
CA ARG A 42 -6.45 -4.47 0.18
C ARG A 42 -7.95 -4.45 0.48
N SER A 43 -8.51 -5.56 0.96
CA SER A 43 -9.94 -5.66 1.30
C SER A 43 -10.32 -4.78 2.50
N GLU A 44 -9.47 -4.72 3.52
CA GLU A 44 -9.65 -3.84 4.67
C GLU A 44 -9.56 -2.37 4.26
N LEU A 45 -8.54 -2.03 3.46
CA LEU A 45 -8.37 -0.69 2.90
C LEU A 45 -9.57 -0.26 2.04
N LEU A 46 -10.12 -1.17 1.23
CA LEU A 46 -11.33 -0.90 0.44
C LEU A 46 -12.55 -0.67 1.35
N GLY A 47 -12.66 -1.40 2.47
CA GLY A 47 -13.71 -1.20 3.47
C GLY A 47 -13.63 0.15 4.20
N MET A 48 -12.48 0.81 4.18
CA MET A 48 -12.28 2.15 4.73
C MET A 48 -12.65 3.28 3.75
N VAL A 49 -12.89 2.96 2.47
CA VAL A 49 -13.24 3.94 1.44
C VAL A 49 -14.69 4.40 1.62
N GLU A 50 -14.88 5.70 1.76
CA GLU A 50 -16.20 6.33 1.79
C GLU A 50 -16.56 6.83 0.39
N PHE A 51 -17.83 6.72 0.02
CA PHE A 51 -18.31 7.25 -1.26
C PHE A 51 -18.89 8.65 -1.08
N THR A 52 -18.45 9.57 -1.94
CA THR A 52 -19.03 10.90 -2.04
C THR A 52 -20.38 10.86 -2.77
N GLY A 53 -21.18 11.92 -2.66
CA GLY A 53 -22.50 12.01 -3.31
C GLY A 53 -22.49 11.89 -4.84
N ILE A 54 -21.32 11.96 -5.49
CA ILE A 54 -21.11 11.77 -6.94
C ILE A 54 -20.48 10.41 -7.27
N GLY A 55 -20.34 9.50 -6.29
CA GLY A 55 -19.84 8.14 -6.47
C GLY A 55 -18.31 7.98 -6.45
N ALA A 56 -17.54 9.05 -6.29
CA ALA A 56 -16.09 8.96 -6.13
C ALA A 56 -15.74 8.41 -4.73
N GLY A 57 -14.90 7.39 -4.68
CA GLY A 57 -14.37 6.81 -3.44
C GLY A 57 -13.27 7.69 -2.84
N LYS A 58 -13.32 7.90 -1.53
CA LYS A 58 -12.37 8.67 -0.75
C LYS A 58 -11.85 7.83 0.41
N LEU A 59 -10.54 7.61 0.44
CA LEU A 59 -9.86 7.10 1.64
C LEU A 59 -9.38 8.27 2.48
N ASP A 60 -9.94 8.40 3.68
CA ASP A 60 -9.53 9.44 4.61
C ASP A 60 -8.08 9.22 5.08
N THR A 61 -7.29 10.30 5.07
CA THR A 61 -5.86 10.22 5.38
C THR A 61 -5.61 9.91 6.86
N ASN A 62 -6.43 10.42 7.77
CA ASN A 62 -6.27 10.12 9.19
C ASN A 62 -6.65 8.66 9.47
N LYS A 63 -7.69 8.14 8.81
CA LYS A 63 -8.02 6.71 8.90
C LYS A 63 -6.88 5.82 8.40
N LEU A 64 -6.28 6.17 7.25
CA LEU A 64 -5.14 5.44 6.71
C LEU A 64 -3.92 5.47 7.65
N LEU A 65 -3.60 6.63 8.23
CA LEU A 65 -2.48 6.78 9.17
C LEU A 65 -2.73 6.10 10.52
N ALA A 66 -3.99 5.93 10.92
CA ALA A 66 -4.38 5.20 12.13
C ALA A 66 -4.39 3.67 11.95
N LEU A 67 -4.17 3.17 10.73
CA LEU A 67 -4.11 1.74 10.46
C LEU A 67 -2.91 1.12 11.20
N PRO A 68 -3.11 0.20 12.16
CA PRO A 68 -1.99 -0.40 12.87
C PRO A 68 -1.17 -1.26 11.91
N VAL A 69 0.15 -1.08 11.88
CA VAL A 69 1.07 -1.89 11.06
C VAL A 69 1.94 -2.77 11.95
N ASN A 70 2.13 -4.02 11.54
CA ASN A 70 3.06 -4.92 12.21
C ASN A 70 4.48 -4.58 11.75
N LEU A 71 5.38 -4.28 12.68
CA LEU A 71 6.76 -3.88 12.40
C LEU A 71 7.74 -4.80 13.12
N PRO A 72 8.06 -5.97 12.56
CA PRO A 72 9.16 -6.80 13.06
C PRO A 72 10.51 -6.10 12.88
N ALA A 73 11.60 -6.74 13.32
CA ALA A 73 12.94 -6.20 13.11
C ALA A 73 13.21 -5.92 11.62
N LEU A 74 13.97 -4.86 11.31
CA LEU A 74 14.19 -4.42 9.92
C LEU A 74 14.72 -5.53 9.00
N GLU A 75 15.56 -6.42 9.53
CA GLU A 75 16.07 -7.55 8.77
C GLU A 75 14.95 -8.52 8.38
N GLU A 76 14.05 -8.84 9.31
CA GLU A 76 12.88 -9.70 9.04
C GLU A 76 11.93 -9.05 8.02
N GLN A 77 11.72 -7.72 8.12
CA GLN A 77 10.94 -6.98 7.13
C GLN A 77 11.51 -7.17 5.71
N ARG A 78 12.84 -7.05 5.56
CA ARG A 78 13.54 -7.23 4.28
C ARG A 78 13.42 -8.66 3.75
N GLN A 79 13.57 -9.67 4.60
CA GLN A 79 13.41 -11.07 4.20
C GLN A 79 12.00 -11.37 3.70
N ILE A 80 10.97 -10.90 4.42
CA ILE A 80 9.57 -11.04 4.00
C ILE A 80 9.33 -10.33 2.65
N ALA A 81 9.79 -9.09 2.51
CA ALA A 81 9.62 -8.31 1.29
C ALA A 81 10.34 -8.94 0.08
N ALA A 82 11.53 -9.52 0.29
CA ALA A 82 12.27 -10.20 -0.77
C ALA A 82 11.52 -11.43 -1.29
N ILE A 83 10.91 -12.22 -0.39
CA ILE A 83 10.09 -13.38 -0.78
C ILE A 83 8.89 -12.91 -1.61
N ALA A 84 8.12 -11.94 -1.11
CA ALA A 84 6.94 -11.44 -1.80
C ALA A 84 7.27 -10.89 -3.19
N ARG A 85 8.34 -10.09 -3.29
CA ARG A 85 8.82 -9.56 -4.56
C ARG A 85 9.24 -10.65 -5.55
N SER A 86 9.92 -11.70 -5.08
CA SER A 86 10.33 -12.80 -5.94
C SER A 86 9.14 -13.56 -6.56
N LEU A 87 7.98 -13.55 -5.89
CA LEU A 87 6.75 -14.15 -6.40
C LEU A 87 6.09 -13.24 -7.43
N ASP A 88 5.97 -11.94 -7.15
CA ASP A 88 5.43 -10.95 -8.10
C ASP A 88 6.25 -10.91 -9.39
N ASP A 89 7.58 -10.83 -9.27
CA ASP A 89 8.49 -10.79 -10.42
C ASP A 89 8.29 -12.02 -11.31
N ARG A 90 7.95 -13.19 -10.75
CA ARG A 90 7.69 -14.42 -11.53
C ARG A 90 6.32 -14.41 -12.22
N ILE A 91 5.34 -13.70 -11.68
CA ILE A 91 4.01 -13.58 -12.27
C ILE A 91 4.05 -12.63 -13.45
N ASP A 92 4.76 -11.50 -13.33
CA ASP A 92 4.88 -10.49 -14.39
C ASP A 92 5.68 -10.95 -15.63
N HIS A 93 6.43 -12.05 -15.52
CA HIS A 93 7.21 -12.65 -16.62
C HIS A 93 6.52 -13.82 -17.33
N ASN A 94 5.22 -14.07 -17.08
CA ASN A 94 4.38 -15.00 -17.85
C ASN A 94 3.29 -14.26 -18.62
#